data_AF-A0A3S4G3A1-F1
#
_entry.id   AF-A0A3S4G3A1-F1
#
_cell.length_a   1.000
_cell.length_b   1.000
_cell.length_c   1.000
_cell.angle_alpha   90.00
_cell.angle_beta   90.00
_cell.angle_gamma   90.00
#
_symmetry.space_group_name_H-M   'P 1'
#
loop_
_entity.id
_entity.type
_entity.pdbx_description
1 polymer ?
#
loop_
_entity_poly.entity_id
_entity_poly.type
_entity_poly.pdbx_seq_one_letter_code
_entity_poly.pdbx_strand_id
1 'polypeptide(L)'
;MAETDLEFIQRLLAEVGIYWRYEMDSRPEQDVVIFQDSQQQYEFGVTLPLRNQAGMSDSGQESIWDIQTAYNVVSGSVATRDYNYREALTPQDSAESLPGKEGITTGKYITMRSPS
;
A
#
# COMPACT_ATOMS: atom_id res chain seq x y z
N MET A 1 6.52 5.93 -27.23
CA MET A 1 5.66 6.94 -26.57
C MET A 1 6.41 7.50 -25.39
N ALA A 2 6.22 8.76 -25.04
CA ALA A 2 6.81 9.38 -23.86
C ALA A 2 6.00 9.00 -22.59
N GLU A 3 6.67 8.98 -21.44
CA GLU A 3 6.05 8.81 -20.11
C GLU A 3 5.07 9.97 -19.84
N THR A 4 3.92 9.68 -19.24
CA THR A 4 2.97 10.71 -18.79
C THR A 4 3.39 11.28 -17.44
N ASP A 5 2.90 12.48 -17.09
CA ASP A 5 3.22 13.11 -15.80
C ASP A 5 2.82 12.23 -14.59
N LEU A 6 1.72 11.49 -14.71
CA LEU A 6 1.29 10.56 -13.65
C LEU A 6 2.28 9.41 -13.50
N GLU A 7 2.66 8.75 -14.60
CA GLU A 7 3.64 7.66 -14.57
C GLU A 7 4.99 8.13 -13.99
N PHE A 8 5.41 9.35 -14.36
CA PHE A 8 6.62 9.97 -13.83
C PHE A 8 6.56 10.16 -12.31
N ILE A 9 5.46 10.73 -11.79
CA ILE A 9 5.27 10.95 -10.35
C ILE A 9 5.20 9.62 -9.61
N GLN A 10 4.47 8.64 -10.14
CA GLN A 10 4.35 7.31 -9.54
C GLN A 10 5.71 6.62 -9.41
N ARG A 11 6.52 6.67 -10.47
CA ARG A 11 7.87 6.11 -10.47
C ARG A 11 8.76 6.78 -9.43
N LEU A 12 8.76 8.11 -9.36
CA LEU A 12 9.59 8.87 -8.41
C LEU A 12 9.23 8.54 -6.96
N LEU A 13 7.93 8.47 -6.63
CA LEU A 13 7.48 8.18 -5.27
C LEU A 13 7.76 6.74 -4.87
N ALA A 14 7.55 5.78 -5.79
CA ALA A 14 7.85 4.38 -5.56
C ALA A 14 9.35 4.14 -5.30
N GLU A 15 10.23 4.87 -5.98
CA GLU A 15 11.68 4.78 -5.81
C GLU A 15 12.13 5.13 -4.37
N VAL A 16 11.42 6.04 -3.71
CA VAL A 16 11.71 6.47 -2.33
C VAL A 16 10.75 5.87 -1.29
N GLY A 17 9.90 4.92 -1.68
CA GLY A 17 8.97 4.23 -0.78
C GLY A 17 7.81 5.09 -0.28
N ILE A 18 7.42 6.13 -1.02
CA ILE A 18 6.29 7.00 -0.68
C ILE A 18 5.02 6.51 -1.36
N TYR A 19 3.95 6.40 -0.58
CA TYR A 19 2.58 6.17 -1.07
C TYR A 19 1.72 7.40 -0.81
N TRP A 20 0.51 7.43 -1.40
CA TRP A 20 -0.46 8.49 -1.13
C TRP A 20 -1.89 7.96 -1.06
N ARG A 21 -2.75 8.76 -0.44
CA ARG A 21 -4.21 8.56 -0.42
C ARG A 21 -4.92 9.89 -0.56
N TYR A 22 -6.19 9.83 -0.96
CA TYR A 22 -7.06 10.98 -1.04
C TYR A 22 -7.91 11.06 0.23
N GLU A 23 -8.11 12.28 0.73
CA GLU A 23 -9.12 12.60 1.73
C GLU A 23 -9.97 13.76 1.22
N MET A 24 -11.28 13.70 1.49
CA MET A 24 -12.16 14.82 1.26
C MET A 24 -12.11 15.72 2.50
N ASP A 25 -11.56 16.93 2.36
CA ASP A 25 -11.71 17.92 3.42
C ASP A 25 -13.17 18.41 3.37
N SER A 26 -13.87 18.32 4.49
CA SER A 26 -15.28 18.72 4.58
C SER A 26 -15.45 20.23 4.80
N ARG A 27 -14.36 20.97 5.01
CA ARG A 27 -14.40 22.41 5.28
C ARG A 27 -14.29 23.25 4.01
N PRO A 28 -13.28 23.06 3.14
CA PRO A 28 -13.33 23.39 1.72
C PRO A 28 -13.67 22.11 0.95
N GLU A 29 -14.71 22.08 0.10
CA GLU A 29 -15.03 20.92 -0.75
C GLU A 29 -13.89 20.61 -1.75
N GLN A 30 -12.77 20.07 -1.25
CA GLN A 30 -11.52 19.90 -1.97
C GLN A 30 -10.92 18.54 -1.61
N ASP A 31 -10.45 17.85 -2.65
CA ASP A 31 -9.69 16.62 -2.51
C ASP A 31 -8.25 16.94 -2.09
N VAL A 32 -7.85 16.42 -0.93
CA VAL A 32 -6.50 16.53 -0.40
C VAL A 32 -5.73 15.25 -0.71
N VAL A 33 -4.51 15.41 -1.22
CA VAL A 33 -3.57 14.30 -1.42
C VAL A 33 -2.60 14.25 -0.25
N ILE A 34 -2.56 13.12 0.45
CA ILE A 34 -1.68 12.91 1.60
C ILE A 34 -0.59 11.94 1.20
N PHE A 35 0.67 12.39 1.25
CA PHE A 35 1.86 11.57 1.01
C PHE A 35 2.41 11.01 2.32
N GLN A 36 2.80 9.74 2.31
CA GLN A 36 3.21 8.98 3.48
C GLN A 36 4.37 8.04 3.13
N ASP A 37 5.31 7.88 4.05
CA ASP A 37 6.55 7.09 3.88
C ASP A 37 6.65 5.91 4.86
N SER A 38 5.68 5.80 5.78
CA SER A 38 5.68 4.77 6.83
C SER A 38 4.33 4.08 6.94
N GLN A 39 4.36 2.77 7.17
CA GLN A 39 3.15 2.01 7.47
C GLN A 39 2.45 2.51 8.73
N GLN A 40 3.14 3.12 9.70
CA GLN A 40 2.53 3.63 10.93
C GLN A 40 1.55 4.79 10.67
N GLN A 41 1.65 5.42 9.51
CA GLN A 41 0.81 6.54 9.09
C GLN A 41 -0.50 6.07 8.44
N TYR A 42 -0.67 4.76 8.22
CA TYR A 42 -1.98 4.20 7.91
C TYR A 42 -2.94 4.41 9.08
N GLU A 43 -4.20 4.63 8.77
CA GLU A 43 -5.24 4.65 9.78
C GLU A 43 -5.52 3.22 10.25
N PHE A 44 -5.22 2.94 11.51
CA PHE A 44 -5.48 1.67 12.16
C PHE A 44 -6.63 1.82 13.17
N GLY A 45 -7.34 0.74 13.46
CA GLY A 45 -8.36 0.69 14.52
C GLY A 45 -9.81 0.77 14.04
N VAL A 46 -10.04 0.87 12.73
CA VAL A 46 -11.40 0.72 12.17
C VAL A 46 -11.86 -0.73 12.31
N THR A 47 -12.92 -0.95 13.09
CA THR A 47 -13.53 -2.28 13.27
C THR A 47 -14.91 -2.28 12.63
N LEU A 48 -15.07 -3.07 11.56
CA LEU A 48 -16.35 -3.27 10.89
C LEU A 48 -16.84 -4.71 11.10
N PRO A 49 -18.14 -4.93 11.37
CA PRO A 49 -18.69 -6.26 11.53
C PRO A 49 -18.65 -7.03 10.20
N LEU A 50 -18.23 -8.30 10.24
CA LEU A 50 -18.36 -9.22 9.09
C LEU A 50 -19.76 -9.82 9.07
N ARG A 51 -20.51 -9.61 7.99
CA ARG A 51 -21.87 -10.14 7.80
C ARG A 51 -21.96 -10.90 6.49
N ASN A 52 -22.42 -12.15 6.53
CA ASN A 52 -22.65 -12.96 5.33
C ASN A 52 -23.98 -12.56 4.67
N GLN A 53 -24.01 -12.48 3.33
CA GLN A 53 -25.18 -12.14 2.52
C GLN A 53 -26.36 -13.13 2.66
N ALA A 54 -26.15 -14.31 3.24
CA ALA A 54 -27.10 -15.43 3.23
C ALA A 54 -28.26 -15.40 4.25
N GLY A 55 -28.53 -14.30 4.95
CA GLY A 55 -29.73 -14.25 5.81
C GLY A 55 -29.99 -12.92 6.51
N MET A 56 -31.00 -12.20 5.99
CA MET A 56 -31.63 -10.99 6.55
C MET A 56 -30.75 -9.73 6.55
N SER A 57 -30.71 -9.02 5.41
CA SER A 57 -30.34 -7.60 5.43
C SER A 57 -31.49 -6.80 6.03
N ASP A 58 -31.27 -6.19 7.18
CA ASP A 58 -31.35 -4.73 7.32
C ASP A 58 -30.99 -4.35 8.75
N SER A 59 -29.84 -3.70 8.93
CA SER A 59 -29.63 -2.88 10.13
C SER A 59 -28.99 -1.54 9.79
N GLY A 60 -29.00 -1.11 8.52
CA GLY A 60 -28.41 0.16 8.07
C GLY A 60 -26.95 0.45 8.47
N GLN A 61 -26.18 -0.53 8.95
CA GLN A 61 -24.81 -0.32 9.44
C GLN A 61 -23.78 -0.81 8.42
N GLU A 62 -22.72 -0.02 8.26
CA GLU A 62 -21.55 -0.41 7.46
C GLU A 62 -20.99 -1.74 7.95
N SER A 63 -20.79 -2.66 7.01
CA SER A 63 -20.38 -4.04 7.29
C SER A 63 -19.48 -4.55 6.17
N ILE A 64 -18.60 -5.48 6.51
CA ILE A 64 -17.82 -6.25 5.53
C ILE A 64 -18.66 -7.44 5.10
N TRP A 65 -18.73 -7.70 3.80
CA TRP A 65 -19.55 -8.79 3.24
C TRP A 65 -18.74 -10.01 2.81
N ASP A 66 -17.48 -9.80 2.42
CA ASP A 66 -16.57 -10.87 2.04
C ASP A 66 -15.13 -10.49 2.38
N ILE A 67 -14.33 -11.49 2.76
CA ILE A 67 -12.91 -11.36 3.07
C ILE A 67 -12.18 -12.44 2.31
N GLN A 68 -11.29 -12.02 1.42
CA GLN A 68 -10.43 -12.93 0.66
C GLN A 68 -8.97 -12.65 1.04
N THR A 69 -8.23 -13.73 1.31
CA THR A 69 -6.82 -13.66 1.66
C THR A 69 -6.02 -14.32 0.55
N ALA A 70 -5.04 -13.60 0.01
CA ALA A 70 -4.13 -14.09 -1.01
C ALA A 70 -2.71 -14.17 -0.45
N TYR A 71 -2.00 -15.23 -0.84
CA TYR A 71 -0.60 -15.44 -0.48
C TYR A 71 0.23 -15.47 -1.75
N ASN A 72 1.37 -14.76 -1.75
CA ASN A 72 2.31 -14.82 -2.85
C ASN A 72 3.73 -15.07 -2.33
N VAL A 73 4.50 -15.83 -3.11
CA VAL A 73 5.92 -16.07 -2.84
C VAL A 73 6.73 -14.94 -3.45
N VAL A 74 7.44 -14.21 -2.60
CA VAL A 74 8.25 -13.05 -2.99
C VAL A 74 9.69 -13.19 -2.49
N SER A 75 10.62 -12.50 -3.15
CA SER A 75 12.03 -12.47 -2.75
C SER A 75 12.17 -11.90 -1.33
N GLY A 76 12.88 -12.62 -0.46
CA GLY A 76 13.12 -12.20 0.93
C GLY A 76 14.25 -11.16 1.09
N SER A 77 15.08 -10.97 0.07
CA SER A 77 16.18 -10.02 0.07
C SER A 77 16.41 -9.43 -1.32
N VAL A 78 16.89 -8.20 -1.37
CA VAL A 78 17.32 -7.53 -2.59
C VAL A 78 18.71 -6.95 -2.36
N ALA A 79 19.61 -7.13 -3.32
CA ALA A 79 20.92 -6.51 -3.33
C ALA A 79 21.06 -5.63 -4.58
N THR A 80 21.59 -4.43 -4.39
CA THR A 80 21.88 -3.48 -5.45
C THR A 80 23.36 -3.11 -5.40
N ARG A 81 23.91 -2.69 -6.54
CA ARG A 81 25.28 -2.20 -6.64
C ARG A 81 25.29 -0.99 -7.55
N ASP A 82 25.90 0.09 -7.09
CA ASP A 82 26.11 1.30 -7.87
C ASP A 82 27.56 1.43 -8.32
N TYR A 83 27.83 2.35 -9.24
CA TYR A 83 29.16 2.70 -9.70
C TYR A 83 29.30 4.21 -9.94
N ASN A 84 30.06 4.86 -9.07
CA ASN A 84 30.50 6.23 -9.24
C ASN A 84 31.98 6.28 -9.67
N TYR A 85 32.26 6.80 -10.87
CA TYR A 85 33.62 6.86 -11.43
C TYR A 85 34.61 7.69 -10.57
N ARG A 86 34.11 8.65 -9.78
CA ARG A 86 34.96 9.44 -8.87
C ARG A 86 35.37 8.65 -7.63
N GLU A 87 34.62 7.61 -7.33
CA GLU A 87 34.79 6.74 -6.16
C GLU A 87 34.93 5.28 -6.62
N ALA A 88 35.56 5.04 -7.77
CA ALA A 88 35.57 3.74 -8.43
C ALA A 88 36.18 2.60 -7.58
N LEU A 89 36.97 2.93 -6.56
CA LEU A 89 37.56 1.98 -5.61
C LEU A 89 36.70 1.76 -4.36
N THR A 90 35.63 2.53 -4.18
CA THR A 90 34.71 2.42 -3.06
C THR A 90 33.61 1.41 -3.44
N PRO A 91 33.44 0.30 -2.69
CA PRO A 91 32.30 -0.58 -2.88
C PRO A 91 30.99 0.17 -2.59
N GLN A 92 30.05 0.13 -3.52
CA GLN A 92 28.72 0.73 -3.40
C GLN A 92 27.64 -0.36 -3.47
N ASP A 93 27.88 -1.46 -2.76
CA ASP A 93 26.93 -2.55 -2.62
C ASP A 93 25.96 -2.24 -1.47
N SER A 94 24.65 -2.38 -1.71
CA SER A 94 23.59 -2.27 -0.69
C SER A 94 22.77 -3.55 -0.69
N ALA A 95 22.35 -4.02 0.47
CA ALA A 95 21.48 -5.18 0.58
C ALA A 95 20.46 -4.99 1.69
N GLU A 96 19.20 -5.25 1.37
CA GLU A 96 18.08 -5.16 2.29
C GLU A 96 17.38 -6.51 2.35
N SER A 97 16.93 -6.89 3.55
CA SER A 97 16.27 -8.18 3.80
C SER A 97 15.06 -7.99 4.69
N LEU A 98 13.97 -8.68 4.36
CA LEU A 98 12.78 -8.66 5.19
C LEU A 98 13.01 -9.49 6.46
N PRO A 99 12.73 -8.96 7.66
CA PRO A 99 12.75 -9.75 8.87
C PRO A 99 11.52 -10.68 8.93
N GLY A 100 11.62 -11.90 8.42
CA GLY A 100 10.52 -12.88 8.48
C GLY A 100 10.75 -14.17 7.67
N LYS A 101 10.14 -15.27 8.12
CA LYS A 101 10.26 -16.63 7.55
C LYS A 101 10.01 -16.64 6.04
N GLU A 102 11.02 -17.10 5.30
CA GLU A 102 11.02 -17.54 3.90
C GLU A 102 9.73 -17.30 3.11
N GLY A 103 9.67 -16.17 2.40
CA GLY A 103 8.91 -16.05 1.16
C GLY A 103 7.38 -16.02 1.25
N ILE A 104 6.75 -15.56 2.34
CA ILE A 104 5.29 -15.39 2.37
C ILE A 104 4.92 -13.96 2.79
N THR A 105 4.39 -13.18 1.84
CA THR A 105 3.65 -11.95 2.14
C THR A 105 2.14 -12.24 2.07
N THR A 106 1.41 -11.81 3.09
CA THR A 106 -0.05 -11.99 3.17
C THR A 106 -0.74 -10.71 2.74
N GLY A 107 -1.42 -10.73 1.59
CA GLY A 107 -2.28 -9.65 1.14
C GLY A 107 -3.74 -9.94 1.51
N LYS A 108 -4.41 -8.99 2.17
CA LYS A 108 -5.84 -9.07 2.47
C LYS A 108 -6.55 -7.93 1.74
N TYR A 109 -7.54 -8.23 0.91
CA TYR A 109 -8.45 -7.24 0.36
C TYR A 109 -9.85 -7.44 0.94
N ILE A 110 -10.54 -6.33 1.18
CA ILE A 110 -11.85 -6.28 1.82
C ILE A 110 -12.79 -5.54 0.88
N THR A 111 -13.94 -6.14 0.55
CA THR A 111 -14.98 -5.45 -0.21
C THR A 111 -15.97 -4.82 0.76
N MET A 112 -16.04 -3.48 0.75
CA MET A 112 -16.97 -2.68 1.55
C MET A 112 -18.05 -2.09 0.65
N ARG A 113 -19.31 -2.03 1.11
CA ARG A 113 -20.41 -1.37 0.41
C ARG A 113 -21.28 -0.62 1.42
N SER A 114 -21.51 0.68 1.19
CA SER A 114 -22.44 1.51 1.98
C SER A 114 -23.91 1.19 1.63
N PRO A 115 -24.85 1.39 2.57
CA PRO A 115 -26.28 1.24 2.27
C PRO A 115 -26.76 2.37 1.34
N SER A 116 -27.63 2.01 0.40
CA SER A 116 -28.34 2.92 -0.52
C SER A 116 -29.55 3.56 0.14
#